data_AF-A0A3A1XQA5-F1
#
_entry.id   AF-A0A3A1XQA5-F1
#
_cell.length_a   1.000
_cell.length_b   1.000
_cell.length_c   1.000
_cell.angle_alpha   90.00
_cell.angle_beta   90.00
_cell.angle_gamma   90.00
#
_symmetry.space_group_name_H-M   'P 1'
#
loop_
_entity.id
_entity.type
_entity.pdbx_description
1 polymer ?
#
loop_
_entity_poly.entity_id
_entity_poly.type
_entity_poly.pdbx_seq_one_letter_code
_entity_poly.pdbx_strand_id
1 'polypeptide(L)'
;MTNSHNILHTVRQLQSQPFEASFVEKKSEFIGCICHIDNLDDAAEFMQSVRFKNPKARHVAYAAICGSSKAQLCERMSDDGEPTGTAGKPILDVLRSSNLTDCVVTVTRYFGGILLGAGGLTRAYARAASMAVESAQIV
;
A
#
# COMPACT_ATOMS: atom_id res chain seq x y z
N MET A 1 -3.02 1.64 -34.22
CA MET A 1 -3.29 2.10 -32.85
C MET A 1 -3.57 0.86 -32.03
N THR A 2 -2.55 0.27 -31.42
CA THR A 2 -2.70 -0.97 -30.64
C THR A 2 -3.42 -0.63 -29.35
N ASN A 3 -4.67 -1.05 -29.22
CA ASN A 3 -5.34 -1.16 -27.92
C ASN A 3 -4.59 -2.22 -27.10
N SER A 4 -3.50 -1.81 -26.47
CA SER A 4 -2.89 -2.56 -25.38
C SER A 4 -3.94 -2.60 -24.27
N HIS A 5 -4.74 -3.66 -24.24
CA HIS A 5 -5.52 -3.97 -23.06
C HIS A 5 -4.48 -4.27 -21.98
N ASN A 6 -4.24 -3.33 -21.07
CA ASN A 6 -3.38 -3.59 -19.93
C ASN A 6 -4.01 -4.74 -19.16
N ILE A 7 -3.35 -5.90 -19.20
CA ILE A 7 -3.72 -7.05 -18.40
C ILE A 7 -3.50 -6.62 -16.94
N LEU A 8 -4.57 -6.65 -16.16
CA LEU A 8 -4.50 -6.42 -14.73
C LEU A 8 -4.11 -7.73 -14.05
N HIS A 9 -3.32 -7.62 -13.00
CA HIS A 9 -2.89 -8.74 -12.18
C HIS A 9 -3.41 -8.58 -10.75
N THR A 10 -3.43 -9.67 -10.00
CA THR A 10 -3.74 -9.63 -8.56
C THR A 10 -2.67 -10.36 -7.76
N VAL A 11 -2.83 -10.37 -6.44
CA VAL A 11 -1.99 -11.12 -5.50
C VAL A 11 -2.83 -12.22 -4.87
N ARG A 12 -2.23 -13.36 -4.51
CA ARG A 12 -2.95 -14.47 -3.85
C ARG A 12 -2.87 -14.45 -2.33
N GLN A 13 -2.10 -13.52 -1.78
CA GLN A 13 -1.74 -13.53 -0.37
C GLN A 13 -2.95 -13.18 0.46
N LEU A 14 -3.32 -14.08 1.37
CA LEU A 14 -4.44 -13.86 2.27
C LEU A 14 -4.09 -12.77 3.29
N GLN A 15 -5.09 -12.06 3.79
CA GLN A 15 -4.92 -11.06 4.85
C GLN A 15 -4.24 -11.64 6.12
N SER A 16 -4.39 -12.94 6.38
CA SER A 16 -3.74 -13.64 7.49
C SER A 16 -2.24 -13.93 7.27
N GLN A 17 -1.78 -13.91 6.02
CA GLN A 17 -0.39 -14.15 5.61
C GLN A 17 0.03 -13.15 4.52
N PRO A 18 0.07 -11.84 4.85
CA PRO A 18 0.51 -10.84 3.89
C PRO A 18 2.01 -10.98 3.64
N PHE A 19 2.48 -10.54 2.47
CA PHE A 19 3.91 -10.28 2.33
C PHE A 19 4.25 -8.96 3.01
N GLU A 20 5.43 -8.94 3.62
CA GLU A 20 5.96 -7.79 4.34
C GLU A 20 7.39 -7.51 3.88
N ALA A 21 7.70 -6.23 3.66
CA ALA A 21 9.05 -5.76 3.39
C ALA A 21 9.27 -4.43 4.10
N SER A 22 10.46 -4.24 4.69
CA SER A 22 10.79 -3.02 5.42
C SER A 22 12.14 -2.42 5.04
N PHE A 23 12.27 -1.11 5.27
CA PHE A 23 13.54 -0.41 5.21
C PHE A 23 13.56 0.80 6.15
N VAL A 24 14.76 1.32 6.40
CA VAL A 24 14.98 2.50 7.24
C VAL A 24 15.53 3.65 6.41
N GLU A 25 14.94 4.84 6.55
CA GLU A 25 15.37 6.10 5.93
C GLU A 25 15.38 7.19 7.00
N LYS A 26 16.53 7.84 7.20
CA LYS A 26 16.72 8.86 8.25
C LYS A 26 16.16 8.44 9.62
N LYS A 27 16.49 7.20 10.03
CA LYS A 27 16.03 6.54 11.27
C LYS A 27 14.53 6.22 11.32
N SER A 28 13.75 6.65 10.35
CA SER A 28 12.35 6.24 10.22
C SER A 28 12.28 4.88 9.55
N GLU A 29 11.57 3.94 10.16
CA GLU A 29 11.29 2.64 9.57
C GLU A 29 9.95 2.70 8.82
N PHE A 30 9.93 2.10 7.64
CA PHE A 30 8.76 1.95 6.80
C PHE A 30 8.58 0.45 6.52
N ILE A 31 7.40 -0.06 6.82
CA ILE A 31 7.04 -1.48 6.67
C ILE A 31 5.85 -1.54 5.73
N GLY A 32 6.07 -2.03 4.51
CA GLY A 32 5.00 -2.26 3.54
C GLY A 32 4.42 -3.66 3.68
N CYS A 33 3.10 -3.78 3.73
CA CYS A 33 2.40 -5.06 3.68
C CYS A 33 1.45 -5.09 2.48
N ILE A 34 1.32 -6.25 1.82
CA ILE A 34 0.37 -6.45 0.71
C ILE A 34 -0.41 -7.75 0.85
N CYS A 35 -1.70 -7.69 0.54
CA CYS A 35 -2.58 -8.86 0.46
C CYS A 35 -3.74 -8.65 -0.51
N HIS A 36 -4.42 -9.75 -0.83
CA HIS A 36 -5.64 -9.80 -1.61
C HIS A 36 -6.83 -9.26 -0.82
N ILE A 37 -7.75 -8.62 -1.52
CA ILE A 37 -9.04 -8.16 -0.99
C ILE A 37 -10.15 -8.48 -1.99
N ASP A 38 -11.34 -8.80 -1.50
CA ASP A 38 -12.51 -9.03 -2.34
C ASP A 38 -13.29 -7.71 -2.56
N ASN A 39 -13.16 -6.76 -1.63
CA ASN A 39 -13.81 -5.46 -1.69
C ASN A 39 -13.02 -4.37 -0.94
N LEU A 40 -13.44 -3.10 -1.05
CA LEU A 40 -12.73 -1.97 -0.43
C LEU A 40 -12.91 -1.87 1.09
N ASP A 41 -13.87 -2.56 1.68
CA ASP A 41 -14.07 -2.58 3.12
C ASP A 41 -13.07 -3.56 3.77
N ASP A 42 -12.77 -4.68 3.12
CA ASP A 42 -11.65 -5.57 3.48
C ASP A 42 -10.32 -4.82 3.59
N ALA A 43 -10.07 -3.84 2.70
CA ALA A 43 -8.86 -3.01 2.75
C ALA A 43 -8.79 -2.18 4.04
N ALA A 44 -9.92 -1.63 4.48
CA ALA A 44 -9.99 -0.87 5.71
C ALA A 44 -9.84 -1.77 6.94
N GLU A 45 -10.47 -2.96 6.93
CA GLU A 45 -10.31 -3.97 7.98
C GLU A 45 -8.87 -4.45 8.10
N PHE A 46 -8.22 -4.74 6.97
CA PHE A 46 -6.82 -5.14 6.95
C PHE A 46 -5.91 -4.04 7.52
N MET A 47 -6.11 -2.77 7.13
CA MET A 47 -5.36 -1.65 7.70
C MET A 47 -5.54 -1.56 9.22
N GLN A 48 -6.76 -1.72 9.73
CA GLN A 48 -7.01 -1.73 11.18
C GLN A 48 -6.31 -2.91 11.86
N SER A 49 -6.27 -4.09 11.23
CA SER A 49 -5.53 -5.24 11.75
C SER A 49 -4.02 -4.97 11.84
N VAL A 50 -3.45 -4.29 10.85
CA VAL A 50 -2.04 -3.88 10.84
C VAL A 50 -1.78 -2.85 11.94
N ARG A 51 -2.67 -1.86 12.12
CA ARG A 51 -2.59 -0.91 13.23
C ARG A 51 -2.62 -1.59 14.59
N PHE A 52 -3.54 -2.54 14.78
CA PHE A 52 -3.66 -3.29 16.03
C PHE A 52 -2.38 -4.06 16.36
N LYS A 53 -1.72 -4.65 15.35
CA LYS A 53 -0.42 -5.33 15.49
C LYS A 53 0.74 -4.37 15.76
N ASN A 54 0.60 -3.09 15.38
CA ASN A 54 1.65 -2.07 15.46
C ASN A 54 1.24 -0.87 16.35
N PRO A 55 0.95 -1.05 17.65
CA PRO A 55 0.37 -0.01 18.51
C PRO A 55 1.28 1.20 18.74
N LYS A 56 2.59 1.07 18.48
CA LYS A 56 3.57 2.16 18.58
C LYS A 56 3.75 2.93 17.27
N ALA A 57 3.15 2.47 16.17
CA ALA A 57 3.27 3.15 14.89
C ALA A 57 2.46 4.44 14.92
N ARG A 58 3.04 5.52 14.39
CA ARG A 58 2.36 6.80 14.33
C ARG A 58 1.37 6.83 13.16
N HIS A 59 1.75 6.18 12.06
CA HIS A 59 0.98 6.16 10.83
C HIS A 59 0.94 4.73 10.25
N VAL A 60 -0.23 4.34 9.78
CA VAL A 60 -0.50 3.15 8.95
C VAL A 60 -1.33 3.65 7.76
N ALA A 61 -0.63 4.24 6.79
CA ALA A 61 -1.24 4.69 5.54
C ALA A 61 -1.57 3.49 4.65
N TYR A 62 -2.52 3.62 3.73
CA TYR A 62 -2.85 2.54 2.82
C TYR A 62 -3.39 3.04 1.47
N ALA A 63 -3.34 2.17 0.48
CA ALA A 63 -4.14 2.28 -0.73
C ALA A 63 -4.60 0.90 -1.22
N ALA A 64 -5.71 0.88 -1.94
CA ALA A 64 -6.32 -0.33 -2.48
C ALA A 64 -6.95 -0.07 -3.85
N ILE A 65 -6.92 -1.10 -4.70
CA ILE A 65 -7.63 -1.16 -5.99
C ILE A 65 -8.46 -2.44 -5.96
N CYS A 66 -9.73 -2.38 -6.35
CA CYS A 66 -10.62 -3.54 -6.44
C CYS A 66 -11.49 -3.47 -7.70
N GLY A 67 -11.59 -4.59 -8.42
CA GLY A 67 -12.25 -4.71 -9.72
C GLY A 67 -13.02 -6.01 -9.93
N SER A 68 -12.75 -7.07 -9.17
CA SER A 68 -13.27 -8.43 -9.38
C SER A 68 -14.80 -8.55 -9.38
N SER A 69 -15.53 -7.58 -8.81
CA SER A 69 -17.00 -7.58 -8.73
C SER A 69 -17.70 -6.48 -9.54
N LYS A 70 -16.96 -5.64 -10.29
CA LYS A 70 -17.52 -4.42 -10.91
C LYS A 70 -17.06 -4.22 -12.34
N ALA A 71 -17.89 -3.53 -13.12
CA ALA A 71 -17.54 -3.10 -14.48
C ALA A 71 -16.39 -2.07 -14.52
N GLN A 72 -16.03 -1.48 -13.38
CA GLN A 72 -14.99 -0.46 -13.26
C GLN A 72 -14.18 -0.68 -11.98
N LEU A 73 -12.88 -0.39 -12.06
CA LEU A 73 -11.98 -0.37 -10.90
C LEU A 73 -12.43 0.69 -9.90
N CYS A 74 -12.46 0.30 -8.64
CA CYS A 74 -12.66 1.20 -7.50
C CYS A 74 -11.36 1.32 -6.72
N GLU A 75 -11.09 2.52 -6.20
CA GLU A 75 -9.85 2.80 -5.49
C GLU A 75 -10.14 3.50 -4.17
N ARG A 76 -9.29 3.27 -3.17
CA ARG A 76 -9.35 3.94 -1.87
C ARG A 76 -7.93 4.16 -1.38
N MET A 77 -7.68 5.29 -0.72
CA MET A 77 -6.37 5.58 -0.10
C MET A 77 -6.54 6.46 1.13
N SER A 78 -5.57 6.40 2.04
CA SER A 78 -5.48 7.23 3.24
C SER A 78 -4.03 7.57 3.55
N ASP A 79 -3.76 8.84 3.86
CA ASP A 79 -2.47 9.29 4.38
C ASP A 79 -2.31 9.03 5.89
N ASP A 80 -3.39 8.66 6.59
CA ASP A 80 -3.40 8.35 8.01
C ASP A 80 -2.72 9.40 8.92
N GLY A 81 -2.96 10.69 8.64
CA GLY A 81 -2.39 11.79 9.42
C GLY A 81 -0.95 12.17 9.03
N GLU A 82 -0.36 11.53 8.04
CA GLU A 82 0.76 12.14 7.29
C GLU A 82 0.28 13.39 6.54
N PRO A 83 1.19 14.30 6.13
CA PRO A 83 0.83 15.41 5.27
C PRO A 83 0.08 14.93 4.02
N THR A 84 -0.99 15.64 3.67
CA THR A 84 -1.89 15.26 2.57
C THR A 84 -1.14 14.95 1.28
N GLY A 85 -1.44 13.79 0.69
CA GLY A 85 -0.88 13.31 -0.57
C GLY A 85 0.54 12.75 -0.47
N THR A 86 1.14 12.66 0.71
CA THR A 86 2.53 12.19 0.85
C THR A 86 2.67 10.71 1.16
N ALA A 87 1.57 10.00 1.42
CA ALA A 87 1.59 8.57 1.76
C ALA A 87 0.62 7.74 0.91
N GLY A 88 -0.69 7.95 1.06
CA GLY A 88 -1.72 7.15 0.38
C GLY A 88 -1.63 7.26 -1.15
N LYS A 89 -1.41 8.47 -1.67
CA LYS A 89 -1.28 8.72 -3.12
C LYS A 89 -0.06 8.01 -3.73
N PRO A 90 1.15 8.12 -3.16
CA PRO A 90 2.31 7.32 -3.58
C PRO A 90 2.08 5.81 -3.59
N ILE A 91 1.40 5.27 -2.56
CA ILE A 91 1.07 3.84 -2.50
C ILE A 91 0.13 3.46 -3.66
N LEU A 92 -0.91 4.26 -3.90
CA LEU A 92 -1.86 4.03 -4.99
C LEU A 92 -1.19 4.08 -6.37
N ASP A 93 -0.25 5.01 -6.57
CA ASP A 93 0.46 5.14 -7.85
C ASP A 93 1.37 3.94 -8.12
N VAL A 94 1.92 3.29 -7.08
CA VAL A 94 2.65 2.01 -7.22
C VAL A 94 1.71 0.89 -7.66
N LEU A 95 0.53 0.74 -7.05
CA LEU A 95 -0.45 -0.27 -7.46
C LEU A 95 -0.87 -0.10 -8.92
N ARG A 96 -1.15 1.14 -9.34
CA ARG A 96 -1.52 1.47 -10.72
C ARG A 96 -0.40 1.18 -11.71
N SER A 97 0.82 1.62 -11.44
CA SER A 97 1.97 1.39 -12.32
C SER A 97 2.34 -0.08 -12.42
N SER A 98 2.00 -0.87 -11.40
CA SER A 98 2.15 -2.32 -11.38
C SER A 98 0.98 -3.08 -12.03
N ASN A 99 -0.02 -2.36 -12.57
CA ASN A 99 -1.26 -2.90 -13.13
C ASN A 99 -1.97 -3.88 -12.16
N LEU A 100 -1.97 -3.58 -10.86
CA LEU A 100 -2.58 -4.44 -9.85
C LEU A 100 -4.05 -4.08 -9.58
N THR A 101 -4.84 -5.11 -9.28
CA THR A 101 -6.23 -5.03 -8.81
C THR A 101 -6.47 -6.04 -7.68
N ASP A 102 -7.59 -5.88 -6.99
CA ASP A 102 -8.07 -6.75 -5.90
C ASP A 102 -7.00 -6.97 -4.84
N CYS A 103 -6.36 -5.87 -4.46
CA CYS A 103 -5.32 -5.87 -3.44
C CYS A 103 -5.29 -4.56 -2.65
N VAL A 104 -4.72 -4.65 -1.46
CA VAL A 104 -4.41 -3.52 -0.59
C VAL A 104 -2.92 -3.53 -0.26
N VAL A 105 -2.32 -2.34 -0.23
CA VAL A 105 -1.01 -2.13 0.39
C VAL A 105 -1.18 -1.20 1.58
N THR A 106 -0.66 -1.61 2.73
CA THR A 106 -0.48 -0.75 3.89
C THR A 106 1.00 -0.40 4.03
N VAL A 107 1.30 0.78 4.56
CA VAL A 107 2.65 1.16 4.95
C VAL A 107 2.60 1.70 6.37
N THR A 108 3.20 0.94 7.29
CA THR A 108 3.41 1.35 8.67
C THR A 108 4.67 2.18 8.76
N ARG A 109 4.61 3.31 9.46
CA ARG A 109 5.77 4.16 9.73
C ARG A 109 6.04 4.32 11.22
N TYR A 110 7.28 4.03 11.60
CA TYR A 110 7.86 4.44 12.88
C TYR A 110 8.72 5.69 12.69
N PHE A 111 8.43 6.74 13.45
CA PHE A 111 9.16 8.01 13.33
C PHE A 111 10.54 7.92 13.99
N GLY A 112 11.59 8.25 13.24
CA GLY A 112 12.99 8.15 13.67
C GLY A 112 13.58 9.38 14.35
N GLY A 113 12.78 10.42 14.59
CA GLY A 113 13.26 11.69 15.15
C GLY A 113 13.82 12.68 14.11
N ILE A 114 13.93 12.29 12.83
CA ILE A 114 14.41 13.17 11.74
C ILE A 114 13.30 13.35 10.70
N LEU A 115 12.97 14.61 10.38
CA LEU A 115 11.97 14.92 9.37
C LEU A 115 12.49 14.61 7.95
N LEU A 116 11.66 13.97 7.13
CA LEU A 116 11.97 13.68 5.73
C LEU A 116 11.55 14.80 4.78
N GLY A 117 10.60 15.65 5.20
CA GLY A 117 9.91 16.61 4.32
C GLY A 117 8.96 15.91 3.33
N ALA A 118 8.05 16.66 2.70
CA ALA A 118 6.99 16.10 1.86
C ALA A 118 7.52 15.22 0.71
N GLY A 119 8.54 15.68 -0.01
CA GLY A 119 9.15 14.91 -1.09
C GLY A 119 9.89 13.66 -0.60
N GLY A 120 10.47 13.70 0.59
CA GLY A 120 11.11 12.54 1.21
C GLY A 120 10.08 11.48 1.65
N LEU A 121 8.96 11.91 2.23
CA LEU A 121 7.84 11.02 2.58
C LEU A 121 7.26 10.36 1.35
N THR A 122 6.98 11.15 0.30
CA THR A 122 6.42 10.66 -0.97
C THR A 122 7.27 9.51 -1.53
N ARG A 123 8.60 9.69 -1.58
CA ARG A 123 9.53 8.65 -2.05
C ARG A 123 9.61 7.45 -1.12
N ALA A 124 9.59 7.67 0.20
CA ALA A 124 9.67 6.59 1.17
C ALA A 124 8.43 5.68 1.14
N TYR A 125 7.23 6.27 1.07
CA TYR A 125 5.98 5.53 0.95
C TYR A 125 5.87 4.77 -0.38
N ALA A 126 6.25 5.41 -1.49
CA ALA A 126 6.34 4.71 -2.78
C ALA A 126 7.31 3.53 -2.72
N ARG A 127 8.51 3.72 -2.16
CA ARG A 127 9.50 2.64 -2.02
C ARG A 127 8.99 1.48 -1.17
N ALA A 128 8.36 1.76 -0.02
CA ALA A 128 7.80 0.73 0.85
C ALA A 128 6.73 -0.10 0.12
N ALA A 129 5.84 0.57 -0.61
CA ALA A 129 4.81 -0.08 -1.41
C ALA A 129 5.43 -0.94 -2.54
N SER A 130 6.42 -0.41 -3.27
CA SER A 130 7.11 -1.17 -4.32
C SER A 130 7.78 -2.42 -3.77
N MET A 131 8.48 -2.33 -2.63
CA MET A 131 9.12 -3.48 -2.01
C MET A 131 8.10 -4.57 -1.60
N ALA A 132 6.93 -4.17 -1.08
CA ALA A 132 5.86 -5.10 -0.76
C ALA A 132 5.31 -5.78 -2.03
N VAL A 133 5.04 -5.01 -3.09
CA VAL A 133 4.57 -5.51 -4.39
C VAL A 133 5.57 -6.46 -5.04
N GLU A 134 6.86 -6.12 -5.05
CA GLU A 134 7.93 -6.95 -5.62
C GLU A 134 8.10 -8.27 -4.88
N SER A 135 7.79 -8.28 -3.57
CA SER A 135 7.80 -9.49 -2.75
C SER A 135 6.54 -10.34 -2.93
N ALA A 136 5.50 -9.80 -3.58
CA ALA A 136 4.23 -10.48 -3.77
C ALA A 136 4.29 -11.51 -4.89
N GLN A 137 3.64 -12.65 -4.66
CA GLN A 137 3.29 -13.57 -5.74
C GLN A 137 2.14 -12.97 -6.56
N ILE A 138 2.48 -12.38 -7.70
CA ILE A 138 1.55 -11.80 -8.68
C ILE A 138 1.00 -12.90 -9.60
N VAL A 139 -0.31 -12.88 -9.88
CA VAL A 139 -1.02 -13.88 -10.71
C VAL A 139 -1.95 -13.26 -11.73
#